data_AF-A0A958F0Q6-F1
#
_entry.id   AF-A0A958F0Q6-F1
#
_cell.length_a   1.000
_cell.length_b   1.000
_cell.length_c   1.000
_cell.angle_alpha   90.00
_cell.angle_beta   90.00
_cell.angle_gamma   90.00
#
_symmetry.space_group_name_H-M   'P 1'
#
loop_
_entity.id
_entity.type
_entity.pdbx_description
1 polymer ?
#
loop_
_entity_poly.entity_id
_entity_poly.type
_entity_poly.pdbx_seq_one_letter_code
_entity_poly.pdbx_strand_id
1 'polypeptide(L)'
;SLEQRYRDAGFVPPTVKDAIVEFGVSVKDFKEITRMLREEGKLVQVDATLLFHNDAFSKLLDLLRDYFQSNNQISVAEFKDLIGSTRKHAIPLLEYLDNREITQRDGDARKAGPQL
;
A
#
# COMPACT_ATOMS: atom_id res chain seq x y z
N SER A 1 -2.12 7.01 18.34
CA SER A 1 -0.66 6.83 18.08
C SER A 1 -0.39 7.01 16.59
N LEU A 2 0.88 6.99 16.16
CA LEU A 2 1.25 7.01 14.73
C LEU A 2 0.69 5.77 14.00
N GLU A 3 0.77 4.59 14.62
CA GLU A 3 0.16 3.35 14.12
C GLU A 3 -1.33 3.55 13.83
N GLN A 4 -2.11 4.05 14.81
CA GLN A 4 -3.55 4.23 14.65
C GLN A 4 -3.89 5.16 13.48
N ARG A 5 -3.13 6.25 13.29
CA ARG A 5 -3.36 7.18 12.17
C ARG A 5 -3.13 6.51 10.82
N TYR A 6 -2.10 5.66 10.69
CA TYR A 6 -1.88 4.86 9.49
C TYR A 6 -2.94 3.78 9.29
N ARG A 7 -3.45 3.19 10.38
CA ARG A 7 -4.55 2.21 10.34
C ARG A 7 -5.84 2.86 9.83
N ASP A 8 -6.19 4.03 10.35
CA ASP A 8 -7.42 4.76 10.01
C ASP A 8 -7.38 5.33 8.58
N ALA A 9 -6.19 5.62 8.05
CA ALA A 9 -6.03 6.15 6.69
C ALA A 9 -6.29 5.11 5.58
N GLY A 10 -6.31 3.81 5.90
CA GLY A 10 -6.66 2.76 4.94
C GLY A 10 -5.81 2.78 3.66
N PHE A 11 -6.46 2.91 2.51
CA PHE A 11 -5.80 2.93 1.19
C PHE A 11 -5.33 4.30 0.71
N VAL A 12 -5.51 5.34 1.54
CA VAL A 12 -5.09 6.71 1.24
C VAL A 12 -4.18 7.26 2.35
N PRO A 13 -3.10 6.54 2.71
CA PRO A 13 -2.19 7.02 3.75
C PRO A 13 -1.50 8.32 3.31
N PRO A 14 -1.22 9.24 4.25
CA PRO A 14 -0.38 10.39 3.94
C PRO A 14 1.01 9.93 3.50
N THR A 15 1.68 10.72 2.66
CA THR A 15 3.09 10.46 2.34
C THR A 15 3.93 10.62 3.61
N VAL A 16 5.13 10.04 3.65
CA VAL A 16 6.08 10.21 4.77
C VAL A 16 6.28 11.69 5.10
N LYS A 17 6.41 12.55 4.08
CA LYS A 17 6.58 13.99 4.25
C LYS A 17 5.34 14.63 4.87
N ASP A 18 4.17 14.31 4.33
CA ASP A 18 2.90 14.88 4.80
C ASP A 18 2.59 14.41 6.23
N ALA A 19 2.81 13.13 6.53
CA ALA A 19 2.63 12.54 7.85
C ALA A 19 3.49 13.20 8.93
N ILE A 20 4.76 13.51 8.63
CA ILE A 20 5.66 14.23 9.56
C ILE A 20 5.05 15.60 9.93
N VAL A 21 4.51 16.32 8.95
CA VAL A 21 3.92 17.65 9.13
C VAL A 21 2.56 17.54 9.84
N GLU A 22 1.64 16.74 9.31
CA GLU A 22 0.27 16.57 9.80
C GLU A 22 0.22 16.01 11.22
N PHE A 23 1.15 15.12 11.57
CA PHE A 23 1.18 14.49 12.89
C PHE A 23 2.01 15.28 13.89
N GLY A 24 2.72 16.33 13.44
CA GLY A 24 3.52 17.20 14.30
C GLY A 24 4.68 16.47 14.99
N VAL A 25 5.29 15.49 14.30
CA VAL A 25 6.37 14.66 14.85
C VAL A 25 7.71 15.05 14.25
N SER A 26 8.80 14.93 15.02
CA SER A 26 10.13 15.20 14.47
C SER A 26 10.51 14.14 13.43
N VAL A 27 11.36 14.51 12.47
CA VAL A 27 11.88 13.55 11.46
C VAL A 27 12.58 12.36 12.12
N LYS A 28 13.29 12.61 13.23
CA LYS A 28 14.00 11.57 13.99
C LYS A 28 13.00 10.59 14.63
N ASP A 29 12.03 11.11 15.38
CA ASP A 29 11.04 10.28 16.07
C ASP A 29 10.17 9.52 15.07
N PHE A 30 9.76 10.16 13.96
CA PHE A 30 9.02 9.50 12.90
C PHE A 30 9.78 8.28 12.36
N LYS A 31 11.08 8.44 12.06
CA LYS A 31 11.92 7.34 11.57
C LYS A 31 12.07 6.22 12.61
N GLU A 32 12.29 6.56 13.87
CA GLU A 32 12.46 5.58 14.93
C GLU A 32 11.16 4.79 15.17
N ILE A 33 10.02 5.48 15.28
CA ILE A 33 8.71 4.87 15.50
C ILE A 33 8.31 4.01 14.30
N THR A 34 8.40 4.54 13.07
CA THR A 34 8.02 3.75 11.88
C THR A 34 8.94 2.55 11.67
N ARG A 35 10.23 2.64 12.04
CA ARG A 35 11.12 1.48 12.03
C ARG A 35 10.63 0.40 12.98
N MET A 36 10.36 0.72 14.24
CA MET A 36 9.85 -0.24 15.22
C MET A 36 8.52 -0.87 14.74
N LEU A 37 7.58 -0.06 14.24
CA LEU A 37 6.31 -0.56 13.73
C LEU A 37 6.46 -1.47 12.51
N ARG A 38 7.46 -1.27 11.65
CA ARG A 38 7.78 -2.21 10.55
C ARG A 38 8.39 -3.50 11.07
N GLU A 39 9.29 -3.42 12.06
CA GLU A 39 9.90 -4.59 12.70
C GLU A 39 8.83 -5.45 13.40
N GLU A 40 7.79 -4.83 13.96
CA GLU A 40 6.60 -5.48 14.53
C GLU A 40 5.57 -5.96 13.48
N GLY A 41 5.82 -5.72 12.19
CA GLY A 41 4.91 -6.08 11.10
C GLY A 41 3.62 -5.25 11.03
N LYS A 42 3.53 -4.12 11.75
CA LYS A 42 2.36 -3.22 11.74
C LYS A 42 2.33 -2.29 10.54
N LEU A 43 3.49 -1.89 10.04
CA LEU A 43 3.61 -1.05 8.84
C LEU A 43 4.32 -1.79 7.73
N VAL A 44 3.86 -1.56 6.50
CA VAL A 44 4.43 -2.05 5.26
C VAL A 44 4.97 -0.86 4.49
N GLN A 45 6.27 -0.87 4.20
CA GLN A 45 6.89 0.17 3.40
C GLN A 45 6.78 -0.17 1.91
N VAL A 46 5.93 0.58 1.21
CA VAL A 46 5.68 0.41 -0.22
C VAL A 46 6.81 0.99 -1.06
N ASP A 47 7.23 2.20 -0.74
CA ASP A 47 8.40 2.83 -1.34
C ASP A 47 9.05 3.83 -0.35
N ALA A 48 9.91 4.72 -0.84
CA ALA A 48 10.54 5.75 -0.02
C ALA A 48 9.54 6.79 0.55
N THR A 49 8.35 6.90 -0.01
CA THR A 49 7.36 7.95 0.23
C THR A 49 6.06 7.44 0.85
N LEU A 50 5.75 6.15 0.74
CA LEU A 50 4.50 5.54 1.17
C LEU A 50 4.71 4.39 2.15
N LEU A 51 3.96 4.49 3.25
CA LEU A 51 3.81 3.48 4.28
C LEU A 51 2.31 3.16 4.40
N PHE A 52 1.99 1.88 4.48
CA PHE A 52 0.63 1.42 4.74
C PHE A 52 0.59 0.67 6.06
N HIS A 53 -0.54 0.71 6.75
CA HIS A 53 -0.77 -0.22 7.84
C HIS A 53 -1.01 -1.64 7.29
N ASN A 54 -0.54 -2.66 8.02
CA ASN A 54 -0.68 -4.05 7.63
C ASN A 54 -2.16 -4.44 7.45
N ASP A 55 -3.07 -3.98 8.30
CA ASP A 55 -4.53 -4.19 8.11
C ASP A 55 -5.03 -3.73 6.72
N ALA A 56 -4.58 -2.57 6.24
CA ALA A 56 -4.94 -2.11 4.91
C ALA A 56 -4.29 -3.00 3.85
N PHE A 57 -3.01 -3.32 4.01
CA PHE A 57 -2.29 -4.18 3.08
C PHE A 57 -2.90 -5.59 2.97
N SER A 58 -3.32 -6.19 4.08
CA SER A 58 -4.00 -7.50 4.08
C SER A 58 -5.35 -7.44 3.37
N LYS A 59 -6.16 -6.41 3.64
CA LYS A 59 -7.43 -6.18 2.92
C LYS A 59 -7.23 -6.00 1.42
N LEU A 60 -6.14 -5.34 1.00
CA LEU A 60 -5.79 -5.22 -0.41
C LEU A 60 -5.57 -6.59 -1.06
N LEU A 61 -4.85 -7.49 -0.39
CA LEU A 61 -4.61 -8.83 -0.93
C LEU A 61 -5.92 -9.60 -1.08
N ASP A 62 -6.81 -9.51 -0.09
CA ASP A 62 -8.12 -10.17 -0.16
C ASP A 62 -8.96 -9.60 -1.32
N LEU A 63 -9.02 -8.27 -1.47
CA LEU A 63 -9.70 -7.63 -2.61
C LEU A 63 -9.14 -8.07 -3.96
N LEU A 64 -7.81 -8.23 -4.08
CA LEU A 64 -7.18 -8.70 -5.29
C LEU A 64 -7.50 -10.17 -5.57
N ARG A 65 -7.46 -11.04 -4.55
CA ARG A 65 -7.85 -12.45 -4.69
C ARG A 65 -9.29 -12.56 -5.18
N ASP A 66 -10.20 -11.82 -4.57
CA ASP A 66 -11.61 -11.81 -4.97
C ASP A 66 -11.79 -11.25 -6.38
N TYR A 67 -11.08 -10.17 -6.73
CA TYR A 67 -11.12 -9.60 -8.07
C TYR A 67 -10.68 -10.61 -9.14
N PHE A 68 -9.58 -11.33 -8.90
CA PHE A 68 -9.02 -12.28 -9.86
C PHE A 68 -9.78 -13.62 -9.93
N GLN A 69 -10.76 -13.88 -9.05
CA GLN A 69 -11.68 -15.02 -9.21
C GLN A 69 -12.59 -14.86 -10.43
N SER A 70 -12.94 -13.63 -10.78
CA SER A 70 -13.88 -13.32 -11.87
C SER A 70 -13.25 -12.55 -13.03
N ASN A 71 -12.03 -12.05 -12.87
CA ASN A 71 -11.34 -11.24 -13.86
C ASN A 71 -9.92 -11.77 -14.08
N ASN A 72 -9.47 -11.85 -15.33
CA ASN A 72 -8.13 -12.36 -15.62
C ASN A 72 -7.02 -11.31 -15.50
N GLN A 73 -7.38 -10.03 -15.55
CA GLN A 73 -6.43 -8.91 -15.54
C GLN A 73 -7.05 -7.67 -14.90
N ILE A 74 -6.20 -6.78 -14.38
CA ILE A 74 -6.58 -5.50 -13.80
C ILE A 74 -5.71 -4.38 -14.38
N SER A 75 -6.35 -3.37 -14.96
CA SER A 75 -5.68 -2.14 -15.39
C SER A 75 -5.36 -1.24 -14.19
N VAL A 76 -4.48 -0.26 -14.38
CA VAL A 76 -4.19 0.75 -13.34
C VAL A 76 -5.45 1.53 -12.94
N ALA A 77 -6.38 1.76 -13.88
CA ALA A 77 -7.62 2.47 -13.61
C ALA A 77 -8.56 1.64 -12.72
N GLU A 78 -8.78 0.37 -13.07
CA GLU A 78 -9.61 -0.56 -12.29
C GLU A 78 -9.02 -0.80 -10.91
N PHE A 79 -7.69 -0.97 -10.80
CA PHE A 79 -7.03 -1.11 -9.50
C PHE A 79 -7.26 0.11 -8.61
N LYS A 80 -7.10 1.32 -9.16
CA LYS A 80 -7.35 2.57 -8.44
C LYS A 80 -8.81 2.68 -7.97
N ASP A 81 -9.76 2.27 -8.81
CA ASP A 81 -11.19 2.25 -8.45
C ASP A 81 -11.48 1.18 -7.38
N LEU A 82 -10.88 -0.01 -7.48
CA LEU A 82 -11.02 -1.12 -6.52
C LEU A 82 -10.63 -0.71 -5.09
N ILE A 83 -9.53 0.03 -4.94
CA ILE A 83 -9.02 0.47 -3.62
C ILE A 83 -9.50 1.87 -3.23
N GLY A 84 -10.33 2.52 -4.05
CA GLY A 84 -10.86 3.86 -3.80
C GLY A 84 -9.78 4.92 -3.55
N SER A 85 -8.64 4.83 -4.23
CA SER A 85 -7.48 5.71 -3.99
C SER A 85 -7.17 6.61 -5.20
N THR A 86 -6.05 7.33 -5.16
CA THR A 86 -5.56 8.17 -6.27
C THR A 86 -4.38 7.51 -6.97
N ARG A 87 -4.09 7.92 -8.21
CA ARG A 87 -2.92 7.40 -8.98
C ARG A 87 -1.60 7.55 -8.21
N LYS A 88 -1.46 8.61 -7.41
CA LYS A 88 -0.31 8.87 -6.54
C LYS A 88 -0.03 7.71 -5.57
N HIS A 89 -1.06 6.98 -5.14
CA HIS A 89 -0.93 5.82 -4.24
C HIS A 89 -0.96 4.51 -5.02
N ALA A 90 -1.82 4.42 -6.04
CA ALA A 90 -2.03 3.20 -6.80
C ALA A 90 -0.77 2.73 -7.57
N ILE A 91 -0.05 3.64 -8.24
CA ILE A 91 1.11 3.26 -9.06
C ILE A 91 2.25 2.67 -8.20
N PRO A 92 2.73 3.34 -7.13
CA PRO A 92 3.79 2.76 -6.31
C PRO A 92 3.38 1.46 -5.64
N LEU A 93 2.11 1.33 -5.24
CA LEU A 93 1.59 0.11 -4.67
C LEU A 93 1.60 -1.04 -5.68
N LEU A 94 1.16 -0.79 -6.92
CA LEU A 94 1.24 -1.78 -7.99
C LEU A 94 2.68 -2.20 -8.29
N GLU A 95 3.63 -1.25 -8.35
CA GLU A 95 5.06 -1.56 -8.53
C GLU A 95 5.60 -2.41 -7.38
N TYR A 96 5.19 -2.13 -6.15
CA TYR A 96 5.55 -2.92 -4.97
C TYR A 96 4.99 -4.34 -5.03
N LEU A 97 3.75 -4.51 -5.50
CA LEU A 97 3.11 -5.82 -5.66
C LEU A 97 3.79 -6.62 -6.77
N ASP A 98 4.13 -5.97 -7.89
CA ASP A 98 4.87 -6.56 -9.01
C ASP A 98 6.24 -7.08 -8.54
N ASN A 99 6.99 -6.26 -7.79
CA ASN A 99 8.29 -6.62 -7.24
C ASN A 99 8.24 -7.78 -6.22
N ARG A 100 7.08 -8.07 -5.66
CA ARG A 100 6.85 -9.20 -4.74
C ARG A 100 6.20 -10.40 -5.42
N GLU A 101 6.05 -10.35 -6.74
CA GLU A 101 5.38 -11.40 -7.52
C GLU A 101 3.93 -11.66 -7.05
N ILE A 102 3.31 -10.67 -6.39
CA ILE A 102 1.89 -10.70 -6.01
C ILE A 102 1.03 -10.34 -7.23
N THR A 103 1.50 -9.40 -8.04
CA THR A 103 0.96 -9.18 -9.39
C THR A 103 2.06 -9.36 -10.42
N GLN A 104 1.69 -9.58 -11.67
CA GLN A 104 2.62 -9.61 -12.79
C GLN A 104 2.12 -8.67 -13.88
N ARG A 105 3.02 -7.81 -14.36
CA ARG A 105 2.70 -6.86 -15.43
C ARG A 105 2.53 -7.59 -16.76
N ASP A 106 1.41 -7.32 -17.44
CA ASP A 106 1.09 -7.81 -18.77
C ASP A 106 0.60 -6.63 -19.64
N GLY A 107 1.55 -6.02 -20.37
CA GLY A 107 1.34 -4.76 -21.07
C GLY A 107 0.96 -3.62 -20.12
N ASP A 108 -0.25 -3.08 -20.32
CA ASP A 108 -0.83 -1.99 -19.52
C ASP A 108 -1.69 -2.48 -18.35
N ALA A 109 -1.86 -3.79 -18.22
CA ALA A 109 -2.61 -4.44 -17.15
C ALA A 109 -1.70 -5.32 -16.28
N ARG A 110 -2.29 -5.94 -15.27
CA ARG A 110 -1.65 -6.91 -14.38
C ARG A 110 -2.51 -8.15 -14.23
N LYS A 111 -1.85 -9.29 -14.07
CA LYS A 111 -2.46 -10.57 -13.71
C LYS A 111 -2.08 -10.94 -12.28
N ALA A 112 -2.81 -11.88 -11.69
CA ALA A 112 -2.42 -12.51 -10.43
C ALA A 112 -1.02 -13.13 -10.57
N GLY A 113 -0.12 -12.79 -9.64
CA GLY A 113 1.20 -13.39 -9.55
C GLY A 113 1.22 -14.64 -8.65
N PRO A 114 2.32 -15.39 -8.64
CA PRO A 114 2.45 -16.63 -7.87
C PRO A 114 2.41 -16.44 -6.35
N GLN A 115 2.60 -15.21 -5.84
CA GLN A 115 2.60 -14.90 -4.39
C GLN A 115 1.31 -14.25 -3.90
N LEU A 116 0.29 -14.13 -4.76
CA LEU A 116 -1.03 -13.64 -4.35
C LEU A 116 -1.84 -14.73 -3.63
#